data_AF-A0A258QYZ9-F1
#
_entry.id   AF-A0A258QYZ9-F1
#
_cell.length_a   1.000
_cell.length_b   1.000
_cell.length_c   1.000
_cell.angle_alpha   90.00
_cell.angle_beta   90.00
_cell.angle_gamma   90.00
#
_symmetry.space_group_name_H-M   'P 1'
#
loop_
_entity.id
_entity.type
_entity.pdbx_description
1 polymer ?
#
loop_
_entity_poly.entity_id
_entity_poly.type
_entity_poly.pdbx_seq_one_letter_code
_entity_poly.pdbx_strand_id
1 'polypeptide(L)' 'VPVFENALDVVSLGAKVDIIFDLTGDPDLRKKLRAAMQESHNQHTVIAPEVVAHLLWIFFGEGELPHSAQTGY' A
#
# COMPACT_ATOMS: atom_id res chain seq x y z
N VAL A 1 14.61 6.17 1.95
CA VAL A 1 13.29 5.58 2.26
C VAL A 1 13.52 4.34 3.09
N PRO A 2 12.89 4.18 4.26
CA PRO A 2 13.02 2.95 5.06
C PRO A 2 12.40 1.77 4.32
N VAL A 3 13.06 0.61 4.35
CA VAL A 3 12.60 -0.64 3.74
C VAL A 3 12.26 -1.62 4.86
N PHE A 4 11.09 -2.23 4.76
CA PHE A 4 10.61 -3.23 5.72
C PHE A 4 10.41 -4.56 4.99
N GLU A 5 10.85 -5.66 5.59
CA GLU A 5 10.65 -7.00 5.01
C GLU A 5 9.22 -7.51 5.24
N ASN A 6 8.56 -7.05 6.32
CA ASN A 6 7.19 -7.41 6.65
C ASN A 6 6.26 -6.21 6.46
N ALA A 7 5.26 -6.39 5.59
CA ALA A 7 4.26 -5.35 5.30
C ALA A 7 3.43 -4.96 6.53
N LEU A 8 3.29 -5.84 7.53
CA LEU A 8 2.54 -5.54 8.76
C LEU A 8 3.27 -4.53 9.65
N ASP A 9 4.60 -4.48 9.59
CA ASP A 9 5.40 -3.55 10.40
C ASP A 9 5.17 -2.09 9.97
N VAL A 10 4.75 -1.88 8.72
CA VAL A 10 4.37 -0.56 8.20
C VAL A 10 3.14 -0.02 8.92
N VAL A 11 2.20 -0.88 9.30
CA VAL A 11 0.99 -0.48 10.03
C VAL A 11 1.33 0.03 11.43
N SER A 12 2.40 -0.52 12.03
CA SER A 12 2.90 -0.11 13.35
C SER A 12 3.52 1.31 13.37
N LEU A 13 3.79 1.91 12.20
CA LEU A 13 4.25 3.30 12.10
C LEU A 13 3.14 4.31 12.48
N GLY A 14 1.89 3.86 12.58
CA GLY A 14 0.77 4.65 13.09
C GLY A 14 0.58 5.98 12.35
N ALA A 15 0.45 7.08 13.10
CA ALA A 15 0.20 8.46 12.65
C ALA A 15 1.18 9.04 11.62
N LYS A 16 2.22 8.30 11.23
CA LYS A 16 3.27 8.76 10.31
C LYS A 16 3.05 8.31 8.86
N VAL A 17 2.01 7.51 8.60
CA VAL A 17 1.73 6.95 7.28
C VAL A 17 0.29 7.25 6.90
N ASP A 18 0.07 8.14 5.94
CA ASP A 18 -1.29 8.48 5.50
C ASP A 18 -1.80 7.55 4.39
N ILE A 19 -0.90 7.00 3.56
CA ILE A 19 -1.26 6.17 2.41
C ILE A 19 -0.31 4.98 2.31
N ILE A 20 -0.89 3.78 2.20
CA ILE A 20 -0.18 2.53 1.86
C ILE A 20 -0.58 2.15 0.44
N PHE A 21 0.37 2.19 -0.51
CA PHE A 21 0.15 1.65 -1.84
C PHE A 21 0.36 0.14 -1.83
N ASP A 22 -0.69 -0.61 -2.14
CA ASP A 22 -0.61 -2.05 -2.31
C ASP A 22 -0.36 -2.39 -3.79
N LEU A 23 0.91 -2.65 -4.11
CA LEU A 23 1.38 -3.09 -5.43
C LEU A 23 1.55 -4.61 -5.52
N THR A 24 1.13 -5.36 -4.51
CA THR A 24 1.35 -6.81 -4.45
C THR A 24 0.31 -7.61 -5.23
N GLY A 25 -0.85 -7.02 -5.51
CA GLY A 25 -1.98 -7.72 -6.14
C GLY A 25 -2.71 -8.70 -5.20
N ASP A 26 -2.15 -9.07 -4.05
CA ASP A 26 -2.66 -10.13 -3.18
C ASP A 26 -3.88 -9.69 -2.34
N PRO A 27 -5.08 -10.27 -2.56
CA PRO A 27 -6.27 -9.94 -1.78
C PRO A 27 -6.19 -10.37 -0.30
N ASP A 28 -5.41 -11.41 0.03
CA ASP A 28 -5.27 -11.86 1.41
C ASP A 28 -4.32 -10.95 2.20
N LEU A 29 -3.29 -10.41 1.55
CA LEU A 29 -2.47 -9.35 2.15
C LEU A 29 -3.31 -8.12 2.48
N ARG A 30 -4.19 -7.69 1.57
CA ARG A 30 -5.11 -6.56 1.84
C ARG A 30 -5.99 -6.80 3.06
N LYS A 31 -6.53 -8.02 3.22
CA LYS A 31 -7.34 -8.35 4.40
C LYS A 31 -6.52 -8.27 5.67
N LYS A 32 -5.29 -8.83 5.67
CA LYS A 32 -4.37 -8.78 6.82
C LYS A 32 -4.01 -7.35 7.20
N LEU A 33 -3.69 -6.50 6.22
CA LEU A 33 -3.40 -5.09 6.45
C LEU A 33 -4.62 -4.36 7.06
N ARG A 34 -5.82 -4.59 6.55
CA ARG A 34 -7.05 -3.99 7.11
C ARG A 34 -7.29 -4.45 8.55
N ALA A 35 -7.10 -5.73 8.85
CA ALA A 35 -7.24 -6.25 10.20
C ALA A 35 -6.21 -5.60 11.16
N ALA A 36 -4.94 -5.53 10.76
CA ALA A 36 -3.89 -4.89 11.55
C ALA A 36 -4.16 -3.39 11.78
N MET A 37 -4.70 -2.68 10.78
CA MET A 37 -5.07 -1.27 10.92
C MET A 37 -6.26 -1.09 11.87
N GLN A 38 -7.23 -2.00 11.86
CA GLN A 38 -8.35 -1.98 12.80
C GLN A 38 -7.89 -2.23 14.23
N GLU A 39 -7.03 -3.22 14.44
CA GLU A 39 -6.47 -3.57 15.75
C GLU A 39 -5.60 -2.44 16.34
N SER A 40 -4.87 -1.72 15.49
CA SER A 40 -4.05 -0.57 15.89
C SER A 40 -4.82 0.75 16.01
N HIS A 41 -6.15 0.74 15.84
CA HIS A 41 -7.00 1.93 15.76
C HIS A 41 -6.49 2.98 14.75
N ASN A 42 -5.83 2.51 13.69
CA ASN A 42 -5.30 3.36 12.65
C ASN A 42 -6.40 3.71 11.62
N GLN A 43 -7.09 4.83 11.87
CA GLN A 43 -8.21 5.29 11.04
C GLN A 43 -7.83 6.36 9.99
N HIS A 44 -6.62 6.91 10.07
CA HIS A 44 -6.18 8.00 9.19
C HIS A 44 -5.42 7.46 7.96
N THR A 45 -4.79 6.29 8.06
CA THR A 45 -4.15 5.65 6.92
C THR A 45 -5.18 5.07 5.94
N VAL A 46 -4.93 5.21 4.64
CA VAL A 46 -5.73 4.59 3.57
C VAL A 46 -4.87 3.59 2.80
N ILE A 47 -5.42 2.40 2.54
CA ILE A 47 -4.80 1.42 1.62
C ILE A 47 -5.28 1.77 0.20
N ALA A 48 -4.36 2.28 -0.61
CA ALA A 48 -4.58 2.62 -2.01
C ALA A 48 -4.25 1.41 -2.90
N PRO A 49 -5.18 0.96 -3.76
CA PRO A 49 -4.90 -0.08 -4.75
C PRO A 49 -3.84 0.37 -5.77
N GLU A 50 -3.17 -0.61 -6.39
CA GLU A 50 -2.21 -0.38 -7.48
C GLU A 50 -2.73 0.59 -8.55
N VAL A 51 -3.98 0.46 -9.00
CA VAL A 51 -4.55 1.37 -10.02
C VAL A 51 -4.50 2.85 -9.62
N VAL A 52 -4.59 3.15 -8.32
CA VAL A 52 -4.50 4.53 -7.80
C VAL A 52 -3.06 5.02 -7.85
N ALA A 53 -2.07 4.16 -7.60
CA ALA A 53 -0.66 4.50 -7.77
C ALA A 53 -0.36 4.85 -9.24
N HIS A 54 -0.86 4.04 -10.19
CA HIS A 54 -0.73 4.30 -11.62
C HIS A 54 -1.40 5.62 -12.02
N LEU A 55 -2.60 5.91 -11.51
CA LEU A 55 -3.28 7.18 -11.78
C LEU A 55 -2.47 8.38 -11.27
N LEU A 56 -2.01 8.35 -10.02
CA LEU A 56 -1.20 9.43 -9.46
C LEU A 56 0.09 9.63 -10.26
N TRP A 57 0.71 8.55 -10.72
CA TRP A 57 1.88 8.64 -11.56
C TRP A 57 1.59 9.22 -12.95
N ILE A 58 0.46 8.89 -13.58
CA ILE A 58 0.06 9.53 -14.85
C ILE A 58 -0.15 11.04 -14.66
N PHE A 59 -0.67 11.46 -13.50
CA PHE A 59 -0.91 12.88 -13.22
C PHE A 59 0.34 13.66 -12.80
N PHE A 60 1.31 13.02 -12.14
CA PHE A 60 2.42 13.71 -11.48
C PHE A 60 3.82 13.24 -11.90
N GLY A 61 3.94 12.13 -12.62
CA GLY A 61 5.21 11.49 -12.95
C GLY A 61 5.70 11.83 -14.35
N GLU A 62 6.93 12.33 -14.45
CA GLU A 62 7.76 12.13 -15.64
C GLU A 62 8.65 10.89 -15.37
N GLY A 63 8.32 9.71 -15.93
CA GLY A 63 9.12 8.48 -15.81
C GLY A 63 8.33 7.15 -15.92
N GLU A 64 9.01 5.99 -15.84
CA GLU A 64 8.40 4.64 -15.88
C GLU A 64 8.06 4.08 -14.49
N LEU A 65 6.94 3.39 -14.38
CA LEU A 65 6.46 2.73 -13.14
C LEU A 65 7.12 1.35 -12.92
N PRO A 66 7.51 1.02 -11.68
CA PRO A 66 7.86 -0.36 -11.34
C PRO A 66 6.63 -1.25 -11.49
N HIS A 67 6.70 -2.23 -12.38
CA HIS A 67 5.62 -3.17 -12.65
C HIS A 67 5.58 -4.26 -11.57
N SER A 68 4.38 -4.56 -11.05
CA SER A 68 4.15 -5.75 -10.24
C SER A 68 4.25 -6.99 -11.12
N ALA A 69 4.97 -8.01 -10.65
CA ALA A 69 5.05 -9.28 -11.35
C ALA A 69 3.71 -10.03 -11.14
N GLN A 70 2.87 -10.01 -12.18
CA GLN A 70 1.61 -10.75 -12.32
C GLN A 70 0.40 -10.19 -11.54
N THR A 71 -0.35 -9.30 -12.20
CA THR A 71 -1.75 -9.01 -11.87
C THR A 71 -2.65 -10.09 -12.46
N GLY A 72 -3.15 -11.00 -11.61
CA GLY A 72 -4.19 -11.96 -11.97
C GLY A 72 -5.56 -11.28 -12.05
N TYR A 73 -5.98 -10.93 -13.26
CA TYR A 73 -7.39 -10.99 -13.64
C TYR A 73 -7.72 -12.40 -14.13
#